data_AF-A0A7W5AIV0-F1
#
_entry.id   AF-A0A7W5AIV0-F1
#
_cell.length_a   1.000
_cell.length_b   1.000
_cell.length_c   1.000
_cell.angle_alpha   90.00
_cell.angle_beta   90.00
_cell.angle_gamma   90.00
#
_symmetry.space_group_name_H-M   'P 1'
#
loop_
_entity.id
_entity.type
_entity.pdbx_description
1 polymer ?
#
loop_
_entity_poly.entity_id
_entity_poly.type
_entity_poly.pdbx_seq_one_letter_code
_entity_poly.pdbx_strand_id
1 'polypeptide(L)'
;MAHFADLSVYTYHPEEIIGFPTGTTSYRPGYERLNVGWLDAPHEFETGTVPDGFADALLDIIAGRRINQMRGFHVCTLCPSPGRPRSLEVVNRSRTLYLGSSEIRVPSRPGTMFAAPTLIWHYVTAHDYRPPDAFVRAVRGYDPEWTSGPWVPADADRRDSRGDPLASPDLRPLFAGQAARKATPALDLRPVPVQPGIVLDNDAVGLLRDGLGWYDMEIRWMVHLDDSGVLRLWRSWKGQQVYEARLVPGPDGATLTELTVEQDQSRYQGTLDREPDLFEKVLRSCLDHLRRFRAGHTPYGPSPVTGTPG
;
A
#
# COMPACT_ATOMS: atom_id res chain seq x y z
N MET A 1 -17.52 -28.41 0.87
CA MET A 1 -18.17 -27.46 1.78
C MET A 1 -17.09 -26.78 2.59
N ALA A 2 -17.14 -25.46 2.69
CA ALA A 2 -16.23 -24.68 3.53
C ALA A 2 -17.11 -23.69 4.30
N HIS A 3 -17.69 -24.16 5.40
CA HIS A 3 -18.39 -23.30 6.35
C HIS A 3 -17.41 -22.85 7.43
N PHE A 4 -17.42 -21.56 7.74
CA PHE A 4 -16.76 -21.01 8.90
C PHE A 4 -17.69 -19.97 9.53
N ALA A 5 -17.91 -20.07 10.84
CA ALA A 5 -18.75 -19.12 11.55
C ALA A 5 -18.18 -17.70 11.42
N ASP A 6 -19.06 -16.70 11.30
CA ASP A 6 -18.62 -15.32 11.25
C ASP A 6 -17.82 -14.92 12.49
N LEU A 7 -16.78 -14.12 12.27
CA LEU A 7 -15.83 -13.67 13.28
C LEU A 7 -15.01 -14.79 13.94
N SER A 8 -15.11 -16.04 13.48
CA SER A 8 -14.18 -17.10 13.87
C SER A 8 -12.81 -16.89 13.22
N VAL A 9 -11.76 -17.43 13.83
CA VAL A 9 -10.40 -17.38 13.28
C VAL A 9 -10.35 -18.15 11.95
N TYR A 10 -9.81 -17.52 10.92
CA TYR A 10 -9.57 -18.13 9.61
C TYR A 10 -8.45 -19.17 9.71
N THR A 11 -8.80 -20.42 9.42
CA THR A 11 -7.90 -21.58 9.47
C THR A 11 -7.79 -22.32 8.14
N TYR A 12 -8.45 -21.83 7.10
CA TYR A 12 -8.56 -22.54 5.81
C TYR A 12 -7.22 -22.62 5.07
N HIS A 13 -6.44 -21.52 5.05
CA HIS A 13 -5.08 -21.52 4.53
C HIS A 13 -4.09 -20.84 5.49
N PRO A 14 -2.94 -21.48 5.80
CA PRO A 14 -1.92 -20.88 6.67
C PRO A 14 -1.14 -19.76 5.98
N GLU A 15 -1.19 -19.68 4.65
CA GLU A 15 -0.53 -18.68 3.82
C GLU A 15 -1.56 -17.98 2.92
N GLU A 16 -1.20 -16.80 2.43
CA GLU A 16 -1.96 -16.03 1.46
C GLU A 16 -1.23 -16.02 0.13
N ILE A 17 -1.92 -16.36 -0.95
CA ILE A 17 -1.41 -16.31 -2.31
C ILE A 17 -2.09 -15.16 -3.04
N ILE A 18 -1.28 -14.23 -3.57
CA ILE A 18 -1.77 -13.10 -4.36
C ILE A 18 -1.36 -13.27 -5.81
N GLY A 19 -2.32 -13.05 -6.71
CA GLY A 19 -2.06 -12.98 -8.15
C GLY A 19 -1.75 -11.56 -8.64
N PHE A 20 -0.72 -11.46 -9.48
CA PHE A 20 -0.36 -10.26 -10.24
C PHE A 20 -0.29 -10.59 -11.74
N PRO A 21 -0.35 -9.57 -12.63
CA PRO A 21 -0.11 -9.79 -14.06
C PRO A 21 1.24 -10.45 -14.37
N THR A 22 2.24 -10.26 -13.51
CA THR A 22 3.61 -10.75 -13.70
C THR A 22 3.92 -12.06 -12.97
N GLY A 23 2.97 -12.64 -12.23
CA GLY A 23 3.19 -13.87 -11.45
C GLY A 23 2.38 -13.93 -10.15
N THR A 24 2.74 -14.85 -9.26
CA THR A 24 2.11 -15.00 -7.93
C THR A 24 3.14 -14.82 -6.83
N THR A 25 2.69 -14.33 -5.66
CA THR A 25 3.50 -14.27 -4.45
C THR A 25 2.72 -14.91 -3.31
N SER A 26 3.38 -15.74 -2.51
CA SER A 26 2.83 -16.29 -1.27
C SER A 26 3.50 -15.69 -0.05
N TYR A 27 2.75 -15.59 1.05
CA TYR A 27 3.28 -15.11 2.33
C TYR A 27 2.44 -15.63 3.49
N ARG A 28 3.05 -15.81 4.68
CA ARG A 28 2.28 -16.08 5.91
C ARG A 28 1.87 -14.76 6.57
N PRO A 29 0.57 -14.49 6.80
CA PRO A 29 0.14 -13.24 7.42
C PRO A 29 0.47 -13.20 8.92
N GLY A 30 1.05 -12.10 9.41
CA GLY A 30 1.26 -11.85 10.85
C GLY A 30 0.08 -11.17 11.56
N TYR A 31 -1.03 -10.97 10.85
CA TYR A 31 -2.29 -10.44 11.39
C TYR A 31 -3.32 -11.54 11.62
N GLU A 32 -4.22 -11.29 12.56
CA GLU A 32 -5.40 -12.13 12.77
C GLU A 32 -6.35 -11.99 11.59
N ARG A 33 -6.87 -13.12 11.11
CA ARG A 33 -7.86 -13.18 10.04
C ARG A 33 -9.16 -13.73 10.61
N LEU A 34 -10.25 -13.00 10.42
CA LEU A 34 -11.57 -13.36 10.89
C LEU A 34 -12.48 -13.70 9.71
N ASN A 35 -13.08 -14.89 9.73
CA ASN A 35 -14.01 -15.36 8.72
C ASN A 35 -15.24 -14.45 8.65
N VAL A 36 -15.68 -14.11 7.44
CA VAL A 36 -17.00 -13.51 7.20
C VAL A 36 -17.61 -14.10 5.93
N GLY A 37 -18.87 -14.53 5.99
CA GLY A 37 -19.63 -14.95 4.81
C GLY A 37 -19.21 -16.30 4.23
N TRP A 38 -18.63 -17.19 5.03
CA TRP A 38 -18.36 -18.58 4.65
C TRP A 38 -19.58 -19.45 4.97
N LEU A 39 -20.64 -19.27 4.20
CA LEU A 39 -21.94 -19.88 4.45
C LEU A 39 -22.11 -21.23 3.75
N ASP A 40 -22.96 -22.07 4.33
CA ASP A 40 -23.38 -23.35 3.75
C ASP A 40 -24.78 -23.72 4.24
N ALA A 41 -25.57 -24.38 3.39
CA ALA A 41 -26.99 -24.68 3.64
C ALA A 41 -27.34 -25.36 4.98
N PRO A 42 -26.51 -26.24 5.56
CA PRO A 42 -26.81 -26.85 6.85
C PRO A 42 -26.68 -25.90 8.06
N HIS A 43 -26.14 -24.69 7.87
CA HIS A 43 -25.79 -23.78 8.96
C HIS A 43 -26.66 -22.52 8.90
N GLU A 44 -27.21 -22.14 10.04
CA GLU A 44 -27.93 -20.88 10.17
C GLU A 44 -26.97 -19.69 10.09
N PHE A 45 -27.48 -18.58 9.55
CA PHE A 45 -26.77 -17.32 9.47
C PHE A 45 -27.73 -16.17 9.71
N GLU A 46 -27.20 -15.04 10.15
CA GLU A 46 -28.01 -13.86 10.39
C GLU A 46 -28.54 -13.29 9.06
N THR A 47 -29.83 -12.98 9.02
CA THR A 47 -30.48 -12.36 7.86
C THR A 47 -31.02 -10.98 8.20
N GLY A 48 -31.10 -10.12 7.20
CA GLY A 48 -31.65 -8.78 7.34
C GLY A 48 -31.04 -7.76 6.40
N THR A 49 -31.49 -6.52 6.54
CA THR A 49 -31.09 -5.42 5.65
C THR A 49 -29.66 -4.96 5.94
N VAL A 50 -28.91 -4.71 4.86
CA VAL A 50 -27.62 -4.00 4.89
C VAL A 50 -27.82 -2.54 4.48
N PRO A 51 -26.95 -1.60 4.91
CA PRO A 51 -27.06 -0.20 4.51
C PRO A 51 -26.92 0.00 3.00
N ASP A 52 -27.57 1.04 2.48
CA ASP A 52 -27.49 1.42 1.06
C ASP A 52 -26.03 1.58 0.59
N GLY A 53 -25.76 1.08 -0.61
CA GLY A 53 -24.44 1.09 -1.24
C GLY A 53 -23.43 0.08 -0.70
N PHE A 54 -23.76 -0.69 0.36
CA PHE A 54 -22.85 -1.72 0.88
C PHE A 54 -22.53 -2.80 -0.16
N ALA A 55 -23.53 -3.30 -0.88
CA ALA A 55 -23.34 -4.33 -1.90
C ALA A 55 -22.44 -3.83 -3.06
N ASP A 56 -22.58 -2.57 -3.46
CA ASP A 56 -21.74 -1.97 -4.50
C ASP A 56 -20.30 -1.80 -4.02
N ALA A 57 -20.10 -1.30 -2.79
CA ALA A 57 -18.78 -1.21 -2.18
C ALA A 57 -18.11 -2.59 -2.06
N LEU A 58 -18.87 -3.63 -1.71
CA LEU A 58 -18.38 -5.00 -1.65
C LEU A 58 -17.95 -5.52 -3.03
N LEU A 59 -18.69 -5.19 -4.11
CA LEU A 59 -18.25 -5.50 -5.47
C LEU A 59 -16.98 -4.77 -5.87
N ASP A 60 -16.79 -3.52 -5.43
CA ASP A 60 -15.58 -2.76 -5.70
C ASP A 60 -14.35 -3.42 -5.08
N ILE A 61 -14.49 -3.94 -3.85
CA ILE A 61 -13.45 -4.72 -3.19
C ILE A 61 -13.15 -6.00 -3.99
N ILE A 62 -14.19 -6.75 -4.38
CA ILE A 62 -14.05 -7.99 -5.15
C ILE A 62 -13.41 -7.76 -6.52
N ALA A 63 -13.69 -6.62 -7.15
CA ALA A 63 -13.09 -6.23 -8.43
C ALA A 63 -11.58 -5.90 -8.31
N GLY A 64 -11.09 -5.68 -7.09
CA GLY A 64 -9.70 -5.41 -6.77
C GLY A 64 -8.81 -6.66 -6.82
N ARG A 65 -8.03 -6.89 -5.75
CA ARG A 65 -7.09 -8.01 -5.72
C ARG A 65 -7.76 -9.31 -5.36
N ARG A 66 -7.31 -10.37 -6.03
CA ARG A 66 -7.72 -11.74 -5.74
C ARG A 66 -6.73 -12.38 -4.78
N ILE A 67 -7.25 -12.94 -3.70
CA ILE A 67 -6.48 -13.69 -2.70
C ILE A 67 -6.88 -15.16 -2.78
N ASN A 68 -5.91 -16.08 -2.66
CA ASN A 68 -6.11 -17.53 -2.68
C ASN A 68 -6.97 -17.98 -3.87
N GLN A 69 -6.61 -17.53 -5.07
CA GLN A 69 -7.31 -17.93 -6.30
C GLN A 69 -7.22 -19.44 -6.50
N MET A 70 -8.38 -20.09 -6.56
CA MET A 70 -8.54 -21.52 -6.78
C MET A 70 -8.80 -21.83 -8.25
N ARG A 71 -8.55 -23.09 -8.63
CA ARG A 71 -8.79 -23.62 -9.99
C ARG A 71 -10.27 -23.90 -10.28
N GLY A 72 -11.14 -23.83 -9.27
CA GLY A 72 -12.57 -24.10 -9.38
C GLY A 72 -13.40 -23.03 -8.69
N PHE A 73 -14.72 -23.18 -8.77
CA PHE A 73 -15.69 -22.28 -8.17
C PHE A 73 -16.41 -22.97 -7.01
N HIS A 74 -16.47 -22.28 -5.87
CA HIS A 74 -17.41 -22.60 -4.82
C HIS A 74 -18.82 -22.28 -5.31
N VAL A 75 -19.66 -23.31 -5.38
CA VAL A 75 -21.05 -23.20 -5.80
C VAL A 75 -21.92 -22.95 -4.58
N CYS A 76 -22.76 -21.92 -4.66
CA CYS A 76 -23.73 -21.59 -3.60
C CYS A 76 -24.60 -22.81 -3.28
N THR A 77 -24.65 -23.19 -1.99
CA THR A 77 -25.48 -24.30 -1.50
C THR A 77 -26.88 -23.89 -1.07
N LEU A 78 -27.17 -22.59 -1.04
CA LEU A 78 -28.45 -22.01 -0.62
C LEU A 78 -29.47 -21.88 -1.76
N CYS A 79 -29.00 -21.69 -3.00
CA CYS A 79 -29.88 -21.63 -4.17
C CYS A 79 -30.58 -22.97 -4.43
N PRO A 80 -31.84 -22.98 -4.92
CA PRO A 80 -32.47 -24.23 -5.37
C PRO A 80 -31.68 -24.87 -6.52
N SER A 81 -31.69 -26.22 -6.59
CA SER A 81 -30.93 -27.00 -7.57
C SER A 81 -31.16 -26.60 -9.05
N PRO A 82 -32.39 -26.35 -9.53
CA PRO A 82 -32.59 -25.75 -10.85
C PRO A 82 -32.19 -24.27 -10.79
N GLY A 83 -31.10 -23.92 -11.48
CA GLY A 83 -30.62 -22.53 -11.57
C GLY A 83 -29.30 -22.24 -10.86
N ARG A 84 -28.59 -23.25 -10.33
CA ARG A 84 -27.21 -23.08 -9.84
C ARG A 84 -26.22 -23.00 -11.01
N PRO A 85 -25.68 -21.82 -11.35
CA PRO A 85 -24.63 -21.76 -12.34
C PRO A 85 -23.33 -22.35 -11.75
N ARG A 86 -22.49 -22.94 -12.60
CA ARG A 86 -21.16 -23.44 -12.18
C ARG A 86 -20.24 -22.31 -11.70
N SER A 87 -20.47 -21.10 -12.17
CA SER A 87 -19.81 -19.87 -11.76
C SER A 87 -20.85 -18.75 -11.70
N LEU A 88 -20.85 -17.97 -10.63
CA LEU A 88 -21.72 -16.80 -10.53
C LEU A 88 -21.05 -15.60 -11.19
N GLU A 89 -21.69 -15.04 -12.20
CA GLU A 89 -21.22 -13.87 -12.94
C GLU A 89 -21.95 -12.62 -12.47
N VAL A 90 -21.20 -11.55 -12.23
CA VAL A 90 -21.76 -10.24 -11.88
C VAL A 90 -21.01 -9.14 -12.62
N VAL A 91 -21.75 -8.12 -13.08
CA VAL A 91 -21.16 -6.94 -13.72
C VAL A 91 -20.91 -5.89 -12.65
N ASN A 92 -19.65 -5.51 -12.44
CA ASN A 92 -19.28 -4.31 -11.70
C ASN A 92 -18.83 -3.23 -12.70
N ARG A 93 -19.59 -2.13 -12.76
CA ARG A 93 -19.41 -1.03 -13.73
C ARG A 93 -19.40 -1.55 -15.17
N SER A 94 -18.22 -1.83 -15.74
CA SER A 94 -18.04 -2.34 -17.10
C SER A 94 -17.20 -3.61 -17.16
N ARG A 95 -16.98 -4.27 -16.01
CA ARG A 95 -16.19 -5.50 -15.90
C ARG A 95 -17.07 -6.65 -15.42
N THR A 96 -16.94 -7.80 -16.07
CA THR A 96 -17.53 -9.06 -15.60
C THR A 96 -16.60 -9.69 -14.55
N LEU A 97 -17.15 -9.96 -13.38
CA LEU A 97 -16.48 -10.66 -12.28
C LEU A 97 -17.09 -12.05 -12.13
N TYR A 98 -16.22 -13.02 -11.82
CA TYR A 98 -16.62 -14.42 -11.57
C TYR A 98 -16.43 -14.74 -10.09
N LEU A 99 -17.53 -14.90 -9.36
CA LEU A 99 -17.54 -15.12 -7.92
C LEU A 99 -17.32 -16.60 -7.57
N GLY A 100 -16.79 -16.84 -6.37
CA GLY A 100 -16.61 -18.17 -5.79
C GLY A 100 -15.28 -18.83 -6.12
N SER A 101 -14.38 -18.18 -6.86
CA SER A 101 -13.06 -18.77 -7.20
C SER A 101 -11.89 -18.19 -6.42
N SER A 102 -12.11 -17.15 -5.64
CA SER A 102 -11.09 -16.51 -4.81
C SER A 102 -11.71 -15.89 -3.56
N GLU A 103 -10.87 -15.30 -2.75
CA GLU A 103 -11.22 -14.60 -1.52
C GLU A 103 -10.85 -13.12 -1.61
N ILE A 104 -11.39 -12.35 -0.67
CA ILE A 104 -11.03 -10.96 -0.41
C ILE A 104 -10.50 -10.79 1.01
N ARG A 105 -9.79 -9.69 1.23
CA ARG A 105 -9.44 -9.21 2.57
C ARG A 105 -9.96 -7.79 2.76
N VAL A 106 -10.58 -7.54 3.91
CA VAL A 106 -11.08 -6.22 4.29
C VAL A 106 -10.41 -5.80 5.60
N PRO A 107 -9.68 -4.67 5.62
CA PRO A 107 -9.07 -4.16 6.85
C PRO A 107 -10.10 -3.93 7.96
N SER A 108 -9.75 -4.24 9.20
CA SER A 108 -10.54 -3.95 10.39
C SER A 108 -9.75 -3.03 11.32
N ARG A 109 -9.78 -3.29 12.63
CA ARG A 109 -8.85 -2.69 13.60
C ARG A 109 -7.39 -3.11 13.31
N PRO A 110 -6.38 -2.36 13.81
CA PRO A 110 -4.97 -2.72 13.63
C PRO A 110 -4.69 -4.18 14.01
N GLY A 111 -3.96 -4.89 13.15
CA GLY A 111 -3.61 -6.30 13.35
C GLY A 111 -4.73 -7.31 13.03
N THR A 112 -5.88 -6.87 12.52
CA THR A 112 -6.99 -7.75 12.14
C THR A 112 -7.47 -7.47 10.72
N MET A 113 -7.72 -8.53 9.94
CA MET A 113 -8.43 -8.46 8.67
C MET A 113 -9.63 -9.40 8.67
N PHE A 114 -10.68 -9.01 7.96
CA PHE A 114 -11.73 -9.94 7.60
C PHE A 114 -11.35 -10.72 6.35
N ALA A 115 -11.61 -12.02 6.35
CA ALA A 115 -11.39 -12.95 5.26
C ALA A 115 -12.73 -13.50 4.80
N ALA A 116 -13.10 -13.18 3.55
CA ALA A 116 -14.39 -13.58 2.99
C ALA A 116 -14.22 -14.23 1.62
N PRO A 117 -15.05 -15.23 1.27
CA PRO A 117 -15.08 -15.72 -0.10
C PRO A 117 -15.68 -14.62 -0.98
N THR A 118 -15.27 -14.53 -2.25
CA THR A 118 -15.92 -13.61 -3.21
C THR A 118 -17.43 -13.87 -3.36
N LEU A 119 -17.91 -15.07 -2.97
CA LEU A 119 -19.33 -15.42 -2.95
C LEU A 119 -20.15 -14.64 -1.91
N ILE A 120 -19.51 -13.97 -0.95
CA ILE A 120 -20.17 -13.16 0.08
C ILE A 120 -21.15 -12.13 -0.53
N TRP A 121 -20.81 -11.54 -1.67
CA TRP A 121 -21.70 -10.60 -2.35
C TRP A 121 -23.03 -11.26 -2.72
N HIS A 122 -22.97 -12.46 -3.30
CA HIS A 122 -24.17 -13.20 -3.69
C HIS A 122 -25.01 -13.58 -2.47
N TYR A 123 -24.38 -13.96 -1.36
CA TYR A 123 -25.10 -14.25 -0.12
C TYR A 123 -25.85 -13.03 0.41
N VAL A 124 -25.23 -11.85 0.37
CA VAL A 124 -25.87 -10.59 0.78
C VAL A 124 -27.05 -10.24 -0.13
N THR A 125 -26.90 -10.38 -1.44
CA THR A 125 -27.91 -9.87 -2.40
C THR A 125 -29.01 -10.87 -2.77
N ALA A 126 -28.78 -12.17 -2.60
CA ALA A 126 -29.71 -13.21 -3.02
C ALA A 126 -30.26 -14.07 -1.86
N HIS A 127 -29.61 -14.01 -0.70
CA HIS A 127 -29.98 -14.82 0.47
C HIS A 127 -30.18 -13.98 1.74
N ASP A 128 -30.28 -12.66 1.60
CA ASP A 128 -30.47 -11.69 2.69
C ASP A 128 -29.48 -11.85 3.84
N TYR A 129 -28.30 -12.42 3.58
CA TYR A 129 -27.27 -12.57 4.59
C TYR A 129 -26.87 -11.20 5.10
N ARG A 130 -26.98 -11.01 6.41
CA ARG A 130 -26.59 -9.81 7.14
C ARG A 130 -25.21 -10.03 7.77
N PRO A 131 -24.14 -9.49 7.18
CA PRO A 131 -22.80 -9.65 7.74
C PRO A 131 -22.68 -8.93 9.09
N PRO A 132 -21.72 -9.31 9.95
CA PRO A 132 -21.48 -8.61 11.21
C PRO A 132 -21.28 -7.11 11.02
N ASP A 133 -21.82 -6.30 11.93
CA ASP A 133 -21.78 -4.83 11.81
C ASP A 133 -20.35 -4.27 11.67
N ALA A 134 -19.37 -4.92 12.29
CA ALA A 134 -17.97 -4.55 12.16
C ALA A 134 -17.44 -4.70 10.72
N PHE A 135 -17.85 -5.76 10.01
CA PHE A 135 -17.55 -5.96 8.60
C PHE A 135 -18.29 -4.93 7.73
N VAL A 136 -19.56 -4.69 8.02
CA VAL A 136 -20.38 -3.69 7.30
C VAL A 136 -19.74 -2.30 7.38
N ARG A 137 -19.30 -1.88 8.58
CA ARG A 137 -18.58 -0.61 8.75
C ARG A 137 -17.26 -0.59 7.98
N ALA A 138 -16.50 -1.68 8.01
CA ALA A 138 -15.21 -1.78 7.33
C ALA A 138 -15.34 -1.66 5.79
N VAL A 139 -16.34 -2.32 5.19
CA VAL A 139 -16.62 -2.22 3.75
C VAL A 139 -17.13 -0.83 3.37
N ARG A 140 -17.95 -0.18 4.19
CA ARG A 140 -18.44 1.17 3.89
C ARG A 140 -17.37 2.25 4.06
N GLY A 141 -16.40 2.01 4.95
CA GLY A 141 -15.20 2.84 5.07
C GLY A 141 -14.11 2.48 4.06
N TYR A 142 -14.40 1.60 3.10
CA TYR A 142 -13.40 1.08 2.17
C TYR A 142 -12.90 2.15 1.20
N ASP A 143 -11.59 2.40 1.24
CA ASP A 143 -10.91 3.24 0.27
C ASP A 143 -10.41 2.36 -0.91
N PRO A 144 -10.75 2.67 -2.17
CA PRO A 144 -10.23 1.98 -3.35
C PRO A 144 -8.69 1.93 -3.41
N GLU A 145 -7.97 2.87 -2.80
CA GLU A 145 -6.51 2.83 -2.70
C GLU A 145 -6.02 1.63 -1.87
N TRP A 146 -6.87 1.05 -1.02
CA TRP A 146 -6.58 -0.18 -0.28
C TRP A 146 -6.54 -1.43 -1.19
N THR A 147 -7.07 -1.37 -2.42
CA THR A 147 -6.87 -2.43 -3.46
C THR A 147 -5.51 -2.33 -4.16
N SER A 148 -4.80 -1.20 -4.05
CA SER A 148 -3.59 -0.90 -4.82
C SER A 148 -2.30 -1.51 -4.26
N GLY A 149 -2.38 -2.23 -3.15
CA GLY A 149 -1.32 -3.07 -2.56
C GLY A 149 -1.93 -4.41 -2.16
N PRO A 150 -1.28 -5.58 -2.33
CA PRO A 150 -1.61 -6.61 -1.39
C PRO A 150 -1.04 -6.06 -0.11
N TRP A 151 -1.85 -5.87 0.90
CA TRP A 151 -1.25 -5.65 2.20
C TRP A 151 -0.63 -6.99 2.61
N VAL A 152 0.61 -7.22 2.15
CA VAL A 152 1.54 -8.19 2.69
C VAL A 152 2.15 -7.48 3.89
N PRO A 153 1.79 -7.88 5.12
CA PRO A 153 2.29 -7.25 6.31
C PRO A 153 3.82 -7.43 6.31
N ALA A 154 4.52 -6.43 6.84
CA ALA A 154 5.99 -6.41 6.78
C ALA A 154 6.62 -7.58 7.57
N ASP A 155 5.86 -8.22 8.45
CA ASP A 155 6.22 -9.37 9.28
C ASP A 155 5.94 -10.73 8.60
N ALA A 156 5.42 -10.72 7.38
CA ALA A 156 5.10 -11.96 6.71
C ALA A 156 6.34 -12.79 6.41
N ASP A 157 6.28 -14.09 6.69
CA ASP A 157 7.28 -15.06 6.23
C ASP A 157 7.14 -15.19 4.71
N ARG A 158 7.89 -14.34 4.00
CA ARG A 158 7.90 -14.26 2.54
C ARG A 158 8.86 -15.32 2.03
N ARG A 159 8.30 -16.30 1.35
CA ARG A 159 9.02 -17.47 0.83
C ARG A 159 9.02 -17.41 -0.69
N ASP A 160 10.12 -17.77 -1.33
CA ASP A 160 10.08 -18.02 -2.78
C ASP A 160 9.29 -19.31 -3.08
N SER A 161 9.11 -19.64 -4.37
CA SER A 161 8.40 -20.86 -4.78
C SER A 161 9.04 -22.17 -4.31
N ARG A 162 10.24 -22.12 -3.72
CA ARG A 162 10.98 -23.26 -3.16
C ARG A 162 10.95 -23.30 -1.63
N GLY A 163 10.39 -22.28 -0.97
CA GLY A 163 10.30 -22.20 0.48
C GLY A 163 11.49 -21.50 1.15
N ASP A 164 12.34 -20.80 0.39
CA ASP A 164 13.49 -20.08 0.93
C ASP A 164 13.09 -18.69 1.45
N PRO A 165 13.62 -18.20 2.60
CA PRO A 165 13.32 -16.87 3.11
C PRO A 165 13.78 -15.75 2.16
N LEU A 166 12.90 -14.81 1.85
CA LEU A 166 13.26 -13.55 1.20
C LEU A 166 13.88 -12.61 2.25
N ALA A 167 15.05 -12.02 1.96
CA ALA A 167 15.71 -11.06 2.86
C ALA A 167 14.76 -9.92 3.29
N SER A 168 14.86 -9.48 4.55
CA SER A 168 14.00 -8.46 5.16
C SER A 168 13.83 -7.28 4.19
N PRO A 169 12.60 -6.98 3.74
CA PRO A 169 12.42 -6.01 2.68
C PRO A 169 12.83 -4.65 3.22
N ASP A 170 13.78 -4.02 2.55
CA ASP A 170 14.01 -2.59 2.69
C ASP A 170 12.67 -1.86 2.45
N LEU A 171 12.09 -1.33 3.53
CA LEU A 171 10.79 -0.66 3.50
C LEU A 171 10.88 0.73 2.86
N ARG A 172 12.10 1.20 2.58
CA ARG A 172 12.31 2.47 1.91
C ARG A 172 11.72 2.36 0.51
N PRO A 173 10.84 3.29 0.10
CA PRO A 173 10.54 3.46 -1.31
C PRO A 173 11.83 3.98 -1.94
N LEU A 174 12.76 3.11 -2.36
CA LEU A 174 14.02 3.56 -2.92
C LEU A 174 13.75 4.44 -4.15
N PHE A 175 14.63 5.40 -4.42
CA PHE A 175 14.55 6.21 -5.63
C PHE A 175 14.97 5.38 -6.86
N ALA A 176 14.12 4.43 -7.24
CA ALA A 176 14.35 3.48 -8.31
C ALA A 176 13.05 3.18 -9.08
N GLY A 177 13.16 2.53 -10.24
CA GLY A 177 12.01 2.04 -11.00
C GLY A 177 11.01 3.12 -11.40
N GLN A 178 9.75 2.97 -10.99
CA GLN A 178 8.64 3.86 -11.38
C GLN A 178 8.78 5.29 -10.83
N ALA A 179 9.39 5.48 -9.65
CA ALA A 179 9.64 6.80 -9.06
C ALA A 179 10.61 7.61 -9.92
N ALA A 180 11.72 7.00 -10.34
CA ALA A 180 12.68 7.61 -11.27
C ALA A 180 12.05 7.91 -12.64
N ARG A 181 11.11 7.08 -13.12
CA ARG A 181 10.39 7.33 -14.39
C ARG A 181 9.39 8.49 -14.33
N LYS A 182 8.89 8.85 -13.15
CA LYS A 182 7.99 10.00 -12.96
C LYS A 182 8.75 11.31 -12.77
N ALA A 183 10.01 11.25 -12.34
CA ALA A 183 10.85 12.43 -12.13
C ALA A 183 11.12 13.14 -13.46
N THR A 184 10.84 14.44 -13.50
CA THR A 184 11.12 15.33 -14.63
C THR A 184 12.10 16.41 -14.15
N PRO A 185 13.10 16.78 -14.97
CA PRO A 185 14.02 17.84 -14.63
C PRO A 185 13.29 19.19 -14.51
N ALA A 186 13.90 20.11 -13.76
CA ALA A 186 13.43 21.48 -13.67
C ALA A 186 13.61 22.21 -15.01
N LEU A 187 12.78 23.20 -15.27
CA LEU A 187 12.77 24.00 -16.49
C LEU A 187 13.60 25.28 -16.34
N ASP A 188 13.58 25.93 -15.18
CA ASP A 188 14.32 27.17 -14.91
C ASP A 188 14.94 27.15 -13.50
N LEU A 189 16.05 26.41 -13.33
CA LEU A 189 16.80 26.42 -12.07
C LEU A 189 17.54 27.75 -11.89
N ARG A 190 17.25 28.43 -10.77
CA ARG A 190 17.92 29.68 -10.37
C ARG A 190 18.61 29.53 -9.03
N PRO A 191 19.85 30.04 -8.87
CA PRO A 191 20.53 30.01 -7.59
C PRO A 191 19.80 30.89 -6.57
N VAL A 192 19.73 30.42 -5.32
CA VAL A 192 19.24 31.24 -4.21
C VAL A 192 20.25 32.36 -3.89
N PRO A 193 19.77 33.54 -3.41
CA PRO A 193 20.65 34.65 -3.08
C PRO A 193 21.56 34.38 -1.88
N VAL A 194 21.12 33.51 -0.95
CA VAL A 194 21.87 33.13 0.25
C VAL A 194 21.89 31.62 0.36
N GLN A 195 23.08 31.02 0.41
CA GLN A 195 23.24 29.58 0.57
C GLN A 195 22.92 29.17 2.01
N PRO A 196 22.17 28.07 2.24
CA PRO A 196 21.70 27.71 3.58
C PRO A 196 22.81 27.18 4.51
N GLY A 197 24.02 26.93 4.01
CA GLY A 197 25.16 26.51 4.83
C GLY A 197 24.97 25.16 5.55
N ILE A 198 24.12 24.29 5.01
CA ILE A 198 23.76 23.01 5.62
C ILE A 198 24.95 22.04 5.56
N VAL A 199 25.31 21.49 6.72
CA VAL A 199 26.28 20.41 6.84
C VAL A 199 25.53 19.12 7.18
N LEU A 200 25.80 18.07 6.42
CA LEU A 200 25.23 16.74 6.59
C LEU A 200 26.32 15.79 7.08
N ASP A 201 25.98 14.96 8.07
CA ASP A 201 26.85 13.88 8.51
C ASP A 201 26.88 12.73 7.49
N ASN A 202 27.85 11.82 7.64
CA ASN A 202 27.99 10.63 6.79
C ASN A 202 26.72 9.76 6.74
N ASP A 203 25.95 9.70 7.82
CA ASP A 203 24.71 8.94 7.91
C ASP A 203 23.62 9.53 7.01
N ALA A 204 23.40 10.84 7.09
CA ALA A 204 22.46 11.56 6.24
C ALA A 204 22.87 11.48 4.76
N VAL A 205 24.17 11.60 4.45
CA VAL A 205 24.68 11.43 3.07
C VAL A 205 24.35 10.03 2.54
N GLY A 206 24.55 8.98 3.34
CA GLY A 206 24.18 7.61 2.97
C GLY A 206 22.69 7.47 2.68
N LEU A 207 21.84 7.97 3.58
CA LEU A 207 20.38 7.95 3.41
C LEU A 207 19.91 8.66 2.13
N LEU A 208 20.52 9.80 1.79
CA LEU A 208 20.16 10.55 0.59
C LEU A 208 20.62 9.84 -0.69
N ARG A 209 21.71 9.07 -0.66
CA ARG A 209 22.14 8.22 -1.78
C ARG A 209 21.19 7.05 -1.99
N ASP A 210 20.70 6.44 -0.91
CA ASP A 210 19.65 5.41 -1.01
C ASP A 210 18.36 6.00 -1.62
N GLY A 211 18.08 7.26 -1.28
CA GLY A 211 17.02 8.07 -1.86
C GLY A 211 15.63 7.75 -1.30
N LEU A 212 14.77 8.76 -1.35
CA LEU A 212 13.34 8.67 -1.05
C LEU A 212 12.55 8.78 -2.36
N GLY A 213 12.03 7.67 -2.81
CA GLY A 213 11.09 7.54 -3.92
C GLY A 213 9.65 7.77 -3.50
N TRP A 214 8.74 7.55 -4.45
CA TRP A 214 7.32 7.71 -4.24
C TRP A 214 6.77 6.66 -3.26
N TYR A 215 6.04 7.10 -2.24
CA TYR A 215 5.37 6.24 -1.26
C TYR A 215 3.84 6.35 -1.39
N ASP A 216 3.31 7.54 -1.09
CA ASP A 216 1.89 7.90 -1.17
C ASP A 216 1.73 9.44 -1.15
N MET A 217 0.53 9.93 -0.81
CA MET A 217 0.22 11.35 -0.73
C MET A 217 0.67 12.06 0.58
N GLU A 218 1.03 11.31 1.62
CA GLU A 218 1.57 11.87 2.87
C GLU A 218 3.04 12.26 2.68
N ILE A 219 3.81 11.45 1.96
CA ILE A 219 5.18 11.78 1.58
C ILE A 219 5.18 12.67 0.33
N ARG A 220 5.21 13.98 0.59
CA ARG A 220 5.09 15.03 -0.42
C ARG A 220 6.32 15.24 -1.32
N TRP A 221 7.44 14.62 -0.98
CA TRP A 221 8.74 14.85 -1.60
C TRP A 221 9.45 13.55 -1.94
N MET A 222 10.08 13.53 -3.10
CA MET A 222 11.11 12.56 -3.44
C MET A 222 12.47 13.22 -3.36
N VAL A 223 13.51 12.49 -2.99
CA VAL A 223 14.88 12.99 -2.90
C VAL A 223 15.89 11.93 -3.33
N HIS A 224 16.97 12.34 -3.99
CA HIS A 224 18.09 11.45 -4.29
C HIS A 224 19.38 12.24 -4.47
N LEU A 225 20.47 11.74 -3.88
CA LEU A 225 21.83 12.21 -4.07
C LEU A 225 22.55 11.26 -5.02
N ASP A 226 22.94 11.75 -6.19
CA ASP A 226 23.70 10.93 -7.14
C ASP A 226 25.20 10.84 -6.81
N ASP A 227 25.89 9.96 -7.51
CA ASP A 227 27.34 9.73 -7.35
C ASP A 227 28.20 10.94 -7.72
N SER A 228 27.64 11.91 -8.46
CA SER A 228 28.32 13.17 -8.81
C SER A 228 28.22 14.24 -7.73
N GLY A 229 27.55 13.94 -6.61
CA GLY A 229 27.36 14.87 -5.49
C GLY A 229 26.23 15.86 -5.72
N VAL A 230 25.29 15.56 -6.64
CA VAL A 230 24.13 16.41 -6.90
C VAL A 230 22.88 15.81 -6.24
N LEU A 231 22.34 16.55 -5.28
CA LEU A 231 21.10 16.25 -4.58
C LEU A 231 19.93 16.89 -5.32
N ARG A 232 18.89 16.11 -5.63
CA ARG A 232 17.68 16.61 -6.28
C ARG A 232 16.44 16.25 -5.49
N LEU A 233 15.49 17.17 -5.47
CA LEU A 233 14.19 16.96 -4.84
C LEU A 233 13.05 17.26 -5.81
N TRP A 234 12.03 16.41 -5.77
CA TRP A 234 10.85 16.49 -6.62
C TRP A 234 9.57 16.46 -5.79
N ARG A 235 8.50 17.09 -6.29
CA ARG A 235 7.15 16.85 -5.77
C ARG A 235 6.72 15.42 -6.10
N SER A 236 6.25 14.68 -5.10
CA SER A 236 5.91 13.26 -5.29
C SER A 236 4.72 13.02 -6.23
N TRP A 237 3.71 13.90 -6.22
CA TRP A 237 2.48 13.72 -7.00
C TRP A 237 2.57 14.24 -8.45
N LYS A 238 3.45 15.22 -8.74
CA LYS A 238 3.68 15.72 -10.11
C LYS A 238 4.99 15.22 -10.74
N GLY A 239 5.92 14.70 -9.95
CA GLY A 239 7.26 14.33 -10.39
C GLY A 239 8.12 15.52 -10.85
N GLN A 240 7.75 16.75 -10.51
CA GLN A 240 8.44 17.96 -10.94
C GLN A 240 9.60 18.27 -10.00
N GLN A 241 10.80 18.44 -10.55
CA GLN A 241 11.95 18.88 -9.76
C GLN A 241 11.72 20.29 -9.26
N VAL A 242 12.01 20.52 -7.99
CA VAL A 242 11.92 21.86 -7.39
C VAL A 242 13.29 22.33 -6.94
N TYR A 243 14.09 21.44 -6.35
CA TYR A 243 15.39 21.79 -5.83
C TYR A 243 16.49 20.95 -6.46
N GLU A 244 17.63 21.58 -6.68
CA GLU A 244 18.90 20.93 -6.95
C GLU A 244 19.98 21.57 -6.08
N ALA A 245 20.78 20.74 -5.43
CA ALA A 245 21.87 21.20 -4.59
C ALA A 245 23.16 20.41 -4.81
N ARG A 246 24.30 21.10 -4.73
CA ARG A 246 25.63 20.50 -4.79
C ARG A 246 26.16 20.23 -3.38
N LEU A 247 26.61 19.01 -3.15
CA LEU A 247 27.28 18.60 -1.92
C LEU A 247 28.77 18.40 -2.20
N VAL A 248 29.60 19.03 -1.37
CA VAL A 248 31.05 18.84 -1.36
C VAL A 248 31.41 17.93 -0.19
N PRO A 249 32.03 16.76 -0.44
CA PRO A 249 32.48 15.86 0.63
C PRO A 249 33.49 16.54 1.57
N GLY A 250 33.37 16.24 2.86
CA GLY A 250 34.31 16.61 3.90
C GLY A 250 34.69 15.39 4.76
N PRO A 251 35.54 15.56 5.79
CA PRO A 251 36.02 14.46 6.61
C PRO A 251 34.90 13.70 7.36
N ASP A 252 33.86 14.41 7.80
CA ASP A 252 32.77 13.84 8.62
C ASP A 252 31.39 13.83 7.92
N GLY A 253 31.36 14.04 6.60
CA GLY A 253 30.11 14.10 5.84
C GLY A 253 30.21 14.94 4.57
N ALA A 254 29.26 15.82 4.35
CA ALA A 254 29.26 16.73 3.21
C ALA A 254 28.63 18.08 3.53
N THR A 255 29.13 19.14 2.89
CA THR A 255 28.57 20.49 3.00
C THR A 255 27.81 20.81 1.73
N LEU A 256 26.59 21.33 1.88
CA LEU A 256 25.81 21.87 0.77
C LEU A 256 26.36 23.25 0.40
N THR A 257 26.87 23.39 -0.81
CA THR A 257 27.56 24.62 -1.26
C THR A 257 26.74 25.45 -2.24
N GLU A 258 25.85 24.82 -3.00
CA GLU A 258 25.04 25.48 -4.01
C GLU A 258 23.62 24.93 -3.94
N LEU A 259 22.63 25.80 -3.79
CA LEU A 259 21.21 25.49 -3.89
C LEU A 259 20.64 26.29 -5.06
N THR A 260 19.93 25.59 -5.93
CA THR A 260 19.14 26.16 -7.02
C THR A 260 17.69 25.68 -6.92
N VAL A 261 16.78 26.51 -7.39
CA VAL A 261 15.33 26.31 -7.26
C VAL A 261 14.65 26.57 -8.59
N GLU A 262 13.67 25.74 -8.92
CA GLU A 262 12.76 25.96 -10.04
C GLU A 262 12.07 27.33 -9.92
N GLN A 263 12.05 28.10 -11.01
CA GLN A 263 11.37 29.40 -11.09
C GLN A 263 10.36 29.48 -12.24
N ASP A 264 10.18 28.42 -13.02
CA ASP A 264 9.07 28.34 -13.96
C ASP A 264 7.74 28.34 -13.18
N GLN A 265 6.99 29.44 -13.33
CA GLN A 265 5.74 29.68 -12.59
C GLN A 265 4.62 28.67 -12.90
N SER A 266 4.72 27.93 -14.00
CA SER A 266 3.80 26.83 -14.31
C SER A 266 4.10 25.56 -13.48
N ARG A 267 5.34 25.45 -12.96
CA ARG A 267 5.84 24.30 -12.19
C ARG A 267 5.84 24.58 -10.69
N TYR A 268 6.34 25.75 -10.28
CA TYR A 268 6.54 26.09 -8.87
C TYR A 268 6.26 27.57 -8.59
N GLN A 269 5.53 27.84 -7.51
CA GLN A 269 5.14 29.19 -7.08
C GLN A 269 5.87 29.58 -5.79
N GLY A 270 7.20 29.64 -5.86
CA GLY A 270 8.08 30.01 -4.75
C GLY A 270 8.87 31.29 -5.02
N THR A 271 9.40 31.91 -3.98
CA THR A 271 10.21 33.14 -4.05
C THR A 271 11.60 32.87 -3.49
N LEU A 272 12.65 33.09 -4.29
CA LEU A 272 14.04 32.69 -3.98
C LEU A 272 14.51 33.09 -2.57
N ASP A 273 14.10 34.24 -2.04
CA ASP A 273 14.51 34.71 -0.70
C ASP A 273 14.05 33.80 0.45
N ARG A 274 12.95 33.06 0.27
CA ARG A 274 12.37 32.15 1.29
C ARG A 274 12.79 30.70 1.09
N GLU A 275 13.36 30.37 -0.06
CA GLU A 275 13.66 29.00 -0.43
C GLU A 275 14.75 28.34 0.42
N PRO A 276 15.80 29.03 0.92
CA PRO A 276 16.77 28.40 1.81
C PRO A 276 16.12 27.77 3.06
N ASP A 277 15.26 28.52 3.74
CA ASP A 277 14.55 28.04 4.95
C ASP A 277 13.54 26.93 4.64
N LEU A 278 12.84 27.03 3.50
CA LEU A 278 11.89 26.02 3.07
C LEU A 278 12.60 24.73 2.66
N PHE A 279 13.70 24.84 1.92
CA PHE A 279 14.54 23.73 1.53
C PHE A 279 15.06 22.99 2.75
N GLU A 280 15.57 23.69 3.77
CA GLU A 280 16.05 23.03 5.00
C GLU A 280 14.94 22.21 5.68
N LYS A 281 13.73 22.78 5.81
CA LYS A 281 12.57 22.08 6.38
C LYS A 281 12.19 20.85 5.56
N VAL A 282 12.21 20.97 4.24
CA VAL A 282 11.91 19.87 3.32
C VAL A 282 12.98 18.78 3.42
N LEU A 283 14.26 19.13 3.38
CA LEU A 283 15.37 18.19 3.49
C LEU A 283 15.32 17.43 4.82
N ARG A 284 15.08 18.15 5.92
CA ARG A 284 14.89 17.56 7.25
C ARG A 284 13.73 16.56 7.24
N SER A 285 12.58 16.93 6.67
CA SER A 285 11.43 16.04 6.56
C SER A 285 11.74 14.77 5.74
N CYS A 286 12.49 14.88 4.64
CA CYS A 286 12.92 13.73 3.85
C CYS A 286 13.85 12.80 4.65
N LEU A 287 14.84 13.37 5.34
CA LEU A 287 15.76 12.63 6.20
C LEU A 287 15.04 11.94 7.35
N ASP A 288 14.07 12.61 7.98
CA ASP A 288 13.26 12.02 9.06
C ASP A 288 12.43 10.84 8.55
N HIS A 289 11.86 10.92 7.34
CA HIS A 289 11.20 9.78 6.71
C HIS A 289 12.17 8.64 6.42
N LEU A 290 13.34 8.93 5.84
CA LEU A 290 14.36 7.91 5.54
C LEU A 290 14.87 7.21 6.82
N ARG A 291 15.10 7.98 7.89
CA ARG A 291 15.47 7.45 9.21
C ARG A 291 14.36 6.59 9.81
N ARG A 292 13.11 7.03 9.70
CA ARG A 292 11.95 6.24 10.12
C ARG A 292 11.87 4.93 9.34
N PHE A 293 11.93 4.96 8.01
CA PHE A 293 11.90 3.75 7.21
C PHE A 293 13.05 2.80 7.54
N ARG A 294 14.27 3.31 7.72
CA ARG A 294 15.42 2.52 8.16
C ARG A 294 15.22 1.92 9.55
N ALA A 295 14.58 2.65 10.45
CA ALA A 295 14.17 2.17 11.77
C ALA A 295 12.92 1.27 11.71
N GLY A 296 12.44 0.89 10.52
CA GLY A 296 11.22 0.12 10.35
C GLY A 296 9.99 0.90 10.81
N HIS A 297 9.82 2.14 10.41
CA HIS A 297 8.65 2.99 10.69
C HIS A 297 8.15 3.62 9.39
N THR A 298 6.83 3.67 9.20
CA THR A 298 6.20 4.38 8.07
C THR A 298 5.61 5.72 8.57
N PRO A 299 5.10 6.60 7.69
CA PRO A 299 4.40 7.82 8.13
C PRO A 299 3.24 7.55 9.11
N TYR A 300 2.69 6.35 9.11
CA TYR A 300 1.55 5.95 9.93
C TYR A 300 1.92 5.33 11.28
N GLY A 301 3.23 5.22 11.61
CA GLY A 301 3.70 4.70 12.90
C GLY A 301 4.86 3.71 12.78
N PRO A 302 5.24 3.03 13.89
CA PRO A 302 6.13 1.87 13.81
C PRO A 302 5.61 0.88 12.78
N SER A 303 6.47 0.49 11.84
CA SER A 303 6.29 -0.79 11.18
C SER A 303 6.45 -1.81 12.31
N PRO A 304 5.61 -2.85 12.38
CA PRO A 304 5.65 -3.81 13.48
C PRO A 304 6.98 -4.60 13.59
N VAL A 305 7.98 -4.28 12.76
CA VAL A 305 9.35 -4.81 12.78
C VAL A 305 10.10 -4.46 14.09
N THR A 306 9.77 -3.37 14.78
CA THR A 306 10.43 -3.02 16.06
C THR A 306 9.56 -3.38 17.27
N GLY A 307 9.17 -4.65 17.39
CA GLY A 307 8.78 -5.27 18.65
C GLY A 307 9.99 -6.02 19.22
N THR A 308 10.59 -5.47 20.28
CA THR A 308 11.78 -5.95 20.99
C THR A 308 11.70 -7.44 21.42
N PRO A 309 12.82 -8.18 21.46
CA PRO A 309 12.85 -9.55 21.97
C PRO A 309 12.43 -9.61 23.44
N GLY A 310 11.47 -10.48 23.74
CA GLY A 310 11.10 -10.91 25.08
C GLY A 310 10.95 -12.42 25.09
#